data_AF-A0A1S8WQC0-F1
#
_entry.id   AF-A0A1S8WQC0-F1
#
_cell.length_a   1.000
_cell.length_b   1.000
_cell.length_c   1.000
_cell.angle_alpha   90.00
_cell.angle_beta   90.00
_cell.angle_gamma   90.00
#
_symmetry.space_group_name_H-M   'P 1'
#
loop_
_entity.id
_entity.type
_entity.pdbx_description
1 polymer ?
#
loop_
_entity_poly.entity_id
_entity_poly.type
_entity_poly.pdbx_seq_one_letter_code
_entity_poly.pdbx_strand_id
1 'polypeptide(L)'
;QTSFPTSRVWVPETKFSEDCLYLNIWSRENNHSSVDDPNGSTVMLESSALFGPKTGRPVMVWIHGGSLTRGSTALEMYNGAYLAS
;
A
#
# COMPACT_ATOMS: atom_id res chain seq x y z
N GLN A 1 31.42 -2.05 4.18
CA GLN A 1 30.45 -1.76 3.11
C GLN A 1 30.71 -0.33 2.66
N THR A 2 31.23 -0.13 1.45
CA THR A 2 31.53 1.20 0.89
C THR A 2 30.22 1.90 0.59
N SER A 3 29.81 2.83 1.47
CA SER A 3 28.56 3.58 1.35
C SER A 3 28.72 4.65 0.27
N PHE A 4 28.17 4.41 -0.93
CA PHE A 4 27.92 5.50 -1.87
C PHE A 4 26.76 6.35 -1.32
N PRO A 5 26.87 7.67 -1.26
CA PRO A 5 25.85 8.51 -0.63
C PRO A 5 24.46 8.35 -1.28
N THR A 6 24.42 8.02 -2.57
CA THR A 6 23.18 7.78 -3.34
C THR A 6 22.52 6.44 -3.03
N SER A 7 23.24 5.43 -2.52
CA SER A 7 22.65 4.12 -2.22
C SER A 7 21.91 4.09 -0.89
N ARG A 8 22.01 5.15 -0.07
CA ARG A 8 21.40 5.20 1.28
C ARG A 8 19.88 5.13 1.27
N VAL A 9 19.22 5.60 0.21
CA VAL A 9 17.76 5.52 0.07
C VAL A 9 17.23 4.07 0.04
N TRP A 10 18.10 3.10 -0.29
CA TRP A 10 17.77 1.67 -0.33
C TRP A 10 18.13 0.93 0.97
N VAL A 11 18.58 1.66 2.00
CA VAL A 11 18.91 1.10 3.32
C VAL A 11 17.78 1.46 4.28
N PRO A 12 17.06 0.48 4.85
CA PRO A 12 15.98 0.77 5.78
C PRO A 12 16.51 1.35 7.09
N GLU A 13 15.77 2.31 7.66
CA GLU A 13 16.07 2.89 8.97
C GLU A 13 15.63 1.99 10.14
N THR A 14 14.72 1.05 9.86
CA THR A 14 14.24 0.09 10.85
C THR A 14 15.34 -0.90 11.25
N LYS A 15 15.26 -1.39 12.50
CA LYS A 15 16.21 -2.39 13.00
C LYS A 15 15.99 -3.73 12.32
N PHE A 16 17.08 -4.43 11.99
CA PHE A 16 17.03 -5.80 11.49
C PHE A 16 16.65 -6.77 12.62
N SER A 17 15.76 -7.70 12.30
CA SER A 17 15.27 -8.76 13.19
C SER A 17 14.86 -9.97 12.34
N GLU A 18 14.98 -11.18 12.89
CA GLU A 18 14.39 -12.39 12.28
C GLU A 18 12.87 -12.36 12.38
N ASP A 19 12.34 -11.74 13.44
CA ASP A 19 10.94 -11.35 13.54
C ASP A 19 10.69 -10.13 12.64
N CYS A 20 10.39 -10.39 11.37
CA CYS A 20 10.19 -9.37 10.33
C CYS A 20 8.95 -9.61 9.44
N LEU A 21 8.09 -10.57 9.79
CA LEU A 21 6.91 -10.92 8.99
C LEU A 21 5.72 -10.00 9.32
N TYR A 22 5.75 -8.79 8.78
CA TYR A 22 4.74 -7.74 8.99
C TYR A 22 4.13 -7.23 7.68
N LEU A 23 2.93 -6.68 7.78
CA LEU A 23 2.24 -6.00 6.68
C LEU A 23 2.05 -4.51 7.00
N ASN A 24 2.23 -3.68 5.99
CA ASN A 24 1.84 -2.27 6.02
C ASN A 24 0.54 -2.11 5.22
N ILE A 25 -0.47 -1.45 5.78
CA ILE A 25 -1.78 -1.26 5.15
C ILE A 25 -2.07 0.24 5.10
N TRP A 26 -2.33 0.75 3.91
CA TRP A 26 -2.77 2.13 3.68
C TRP A 26 -4.15 2.13 3.04
N SER A 27 -5.06 2.91 3.60
CA SER A 27 -6.41 3.09 3.08
C SER A 27 -6.76 4.57 3.10
N ARG A 28 -7.44 5.07 2.05
CA ARG A 28 -8.03 6.42 2.05
C ARG A 28 -8.93 6.59 3.28
N GLU A 29 -9.00 7.82 3.76
CA GLU A 29 -9.96 8.22 4.78
C GLU A 29 -11.40 7.83 4.38
N ASN A 30 -12.11 7.26 5.34
CA ASN A 30 -13.52 6.94 5.19
C ASN A 30 -14.31 8.24 5.35
N ASN A 31 -14.42 9.04 4.28
CA ASN A 31 -15.46 10.06 4.24
C ASN A 31 -16.79 9.32 4.25
N HIS A 32 -17.40 9.25 5.43
CA HIS A 32 -18.61 8.51 5.72
C HIS A 32 -19.81 9.21 5.09
N SER A 33 -19.87 9.25 3.76
CA SER A 33 -21.14 9.30 3.07
C SER A 33 -21.64 7.85 2.95
N SER A 34 -21.84 7.20 4.10
CA SER A 34 -22.81 6.11 4.20
C SER A 34 -24.17 6.75 4.00
N VAL A 35 -24.54 6.99 2.75
CA VAL A 35 -25.94 7.13 2.45
C VAL A 35 -26.48 5.71 2.66
N ASP A 36 -27.04 5.47 3.83
CA ASP A 36 -27.96 4.36 4.08
C ASP A 36 -29.18 4.61 3.20
N ASP A 37 -29.02 4.47 1.89
CA ASP A 37 -30.10 4.63 0.93
C ASP A 37 -30.69 3.23 0.69
N PRO A 38 -31.95 2.98 1.09
CA PRO A 38 -32.61 1.70 0.84
C PRO A 38 -32.83 1.40 -0.65
N ASN A 39 -32.52 2.36 -1.55
CA ASN A 39 -32.44 2.18 -3.00
C ASN A 39 -31.02 2.50 -3.57
N GLY A 40 -29.99 2.42 -2.72
CA GLY A 40 -28.64 2.96 -2.91
C GLY A 40 -27.86 2.50 -4.13
N SER A 41 -28.00 3.27 -5.21
CA SER A 41 -27.09 3.27 -6.34
C SER A 41 -25.81 4.02 -5.96
N THR A 42 -24.92 3.36 -5.21
CA THR A 42 -23.53 3.80 -5.06
C THR A 42 -22.85 3.63 -6.41
N VAL A 43 -22.86 4.68 -7.24
CA VAL A 43 -22.17 4.67 -8.54
C VAL A 43 -20.67 4.78 -8.28
N MET A 44 -20.06 3.68 -7.85
CA MET A 44 -18.64 3.46 -8.14
C MET A 44 -18.54 3.41 -9.66
N LEU A 45 -17.67 4.23 -10.25
CA LEU A 45 -17.43 4.26 -11.69
C LEU A 45 -17.28 2.82 -12.19
N GLU A 46 -18.16 2.41 -13.11
CA GLU A 46 -18.41 1.01 -13.53
C GLU A 46 -17.13 0.25 -13.91
N SER A 47 -16.07 0.97 -14.29
CA SER A 47 -14.76 0.41 -14.62
C SER A 47 -14.08 -0.36 -13.48
N SER A 48 -14.38 -0.05 -12.22
CA SER A 48 -13.83 -0.74 -11.03
C SER A 48 -14.66 -1.96 -10.60
N ALA A 49 -15.91 -2.05 -11.07
CA ALA A 49 -16.85 -3.12 -10.74
C ALA A 49 -16.91 -4.25 -11.79
N LEU A 50 -16.17 -4.13 -12.91
CA LEU A 50 -16.21 -5.14 -13.99
C LEU A 50 -15.55 -6.47 -13.59
N PHE A 51 -14.59 -6.45 -12.65
CA PHE A 51 -13.88 -7.64 -12.16
C PHE A 51 -13.78 -7.72 -10.62
N GLY A 52 -14.49 -6.87 -9.87
CA GLY A 52 -14.34 -6.74 -8.41
C GLY A 52 -15.66 -6.70 -7.62
N PRO A 53 -15.63 -6.91 -6.29
CA PRO A 53 -16.83 -6.82 -5.44
C PRO A 53 -17.47 -5.43 -5.55
N LYS A 54 -18.80 -5.39 -5.70
CA LYS A 54 -19.59 -4.14 -5.84
C LYS A 54 -19.42 -3.14 -4.68
N THR A 55 -18.82 -3.56 -3.57
CA THR A 55 -18.71 -2.80 -2.30
C THR A 55 -17.29 -2.74 -1.72
N GLY A 56 -16.25 -3.08 -2.50
CA GLY A 56 -14.84 -3.03 -2.07
C GLY A 56 -14.03 -1.96 -2.81
N ARG A 57 -12.98 -1.44 -2.17
CA ARG A 57 -11.98 -0.59 -2.85
C ARG A 57 -10.96 -1.48 -3.59
N PRO A 58 -10.42 -1.05 -4.74
CA PRO A 58 -9.31 -1.75 -5.37
C PRO A 58 -8.13 -1.93 -4.40
N VAL A 59 -7.47 -3.09 -4.46
CA VAL A 59 -6.31 -3.41 -3.62
C VAL A 59 -5.06 -3.49 -4.49
N MET A 60 -4.01 -2.78 -4.10
CA MET A 60 -2.67 -2.89 -4.67
C MET A 60 -1.74 -3.55 -3.66
N VAL A 61 -0.99 -4.55 -4.09
CA VAL A 61 0.03 -5.23 -3.26
C VAL A 61 1.41 -4.90 -3.81
N TRP A 62 2.29 -4.38 -2.95
CA TRP A 62 3.68 -4.09 -3.30
C TRP A 62 4.62 -5.14 -2.70
N ILE A 63 5.50 -5.68 -3.54
CA ILE A 63 6.56 -6.61 -3.14
C ILE A 63 7.89 -5.93 -3.44
N HIS A 64 8.71 -5.70 -2.42
CA HIS A 64 10.00 -5.03 -2.61
C HIS A 64 10.96 -5.88 -3.45
N GLY A 65 11.84 -5.22 -4.20
CA GLY A 65 12.94 -5.87 -4.91
C GLY A 65 14.16 -6.15 -4.02
N GLY A 66 15.31 -6.44 -4.65
CA GLY A 66 16.59 -6.66 -3.97
C GLY A 66 17.21 -8.06 -4.18
N SER A 67 16.94 -8.68 -5.33
CA SER A 67 17.55 -9.94 -5.76
C SER A 67 17.44 -11.07 -4.73
N LEU A 68 16.33 -11.12 -3.97
CA LEU A 68 16.05 -12.13 -2.94
C LEU A 68 17.04 -12.17 -1.77
N THR A 69 17.96 -11.20 -1.67
CA THR A 69 18.98 -11.17 -0.61
C THR A 69 18.84 -9.96 0.31
N ARG A 70 18.15 -8.93 -0.15
CA ARG A 70 17.96 -7.64 0.54
C ARG A 70 16.62 -7.02 0.15
N GLY A 71 16.26 -5.96 0.87
CA GLY A 71 15.08 -5.14 0.62
C GLY A 71 14.20 -5.02 1.86
N SER A 72 13.28 -4.07 1.83
CA SER A 72 12.34 -3.81 2.92
C SER A 72 11.14 -3.03 2.37
N THR A 73 9.94 -3.32 2.89
CA THR A 73 8.74 -2.51 2.64
C THR A 73 8.70 -1.22 3.46
N ALA A 74 9.63 -1.03 4.41
CA ALA A 74 9.71 0.15 5.27
C ALA A 74 10.56 1.31 4.69
N LEU A 75 11.06 1.17 3.45
CA LEU A 75 11.77 2.27 2.79
C LEU A 75 10.81 3.43 2.51
N GLU A 76 11.24 4.66 2.81
CA GLU A 76 10.42 5.88 2.64
C GLU A 76 9.91 6.05 1.20
N MET A 77 10.72 5.64 0.22
CA MET A 77 10.32 5.65 -1.20
C MET A 77 9.09 4.78 -1.52
N TYR A 78 8.72 3.86 -0.62
CA TYR A 78 7.55 2.99 -0.74
C TYR A 78 6.39 3.43 0.14
N ASN A 79 6.38 4.69 0.60
CA ASN A 79 5.26 5.24 1.36
C ASN A 79 3.94 5.15 0.58
N GLY A 80 3.09 4.18 0.93
CA GLY A 80 1.83 3.89 0.26
C GLY A 80 0.75 4.95 0.46
N ALA A 81 0.94 5.91 1.37
CA ALA A 81 -0.05 6.96 1.64
C ALA A 81 -0.38 7.79 0.38
N TYR A 82 0.62 8.04 -0.49
CA TYR A 82 0.42 8.78 -1.74
C TYR A 82 -0.39 8.01 -2.79
N LEU A 83 -0.39 6.68 -2.75
CA LEU A 83 -1.20 5.83 -3.64
C LEU A 83 -2.60 5.59 -3.07
N ALA A 84 -2.74 5.65 -1.75
CA ALA A 84 -3.99 5.36 -1.06
C ALA A 84 -4.87 6.59 -0.79
N SER A 85 -4.38 7.82 -0.98
CA SER A 85 -5.05 9.09 -0.65
C SER A 85 -6.30 9.36 -1.48
#